data_AF-A0A353UGE8-F1
#
_entry.id   AF-A0A353UGE8-F1
#
_cell.length_a   1.000
_cell.length_b   1.000
_cell.length_c   1.000
_cell.angle_alpha   90.00
_cell.angle_beta   90.00
_cell.angle_gamma   90.00
#
_symmetry.space_group_name_H-M   'P 1'
#
loop_
_entity.id
_entity.type
_entity.pdbx_description
1 polymer ?
#
loop_
_entity_poly.entity_id
_entity_poly.type
_entity_poly.pdbx_seq_one_letter_code
_entity_poly.pdbx_strand_id
1 'polypeptide(L)'
;MFNPFKLLDKLIKWYSEKYSRKAKIITAIAFLFFLIGAGLVGYKINDYFENDPNACMFCHVHYDANKAWAKSKHNMVNCHECHHSSKKDRVVQLYRFTVLGQKTVEPRHGKIIVPWALCIKCHWETNEKYPEAHNINRSAYHAKHMFTEQVECSKCHGYKIHEFLPEERFCTMCHQGREVHGTGME
;
A
#
# COMPACT_ATOMS: atom_id res chain seq x y z
N MET A 1 -11.51 6.62 44.07
CA MET A 1 -10.82 6.14 42.84
C MET A 1 -11.66 5.02 42.23
N PHE A 2 -12.02 5.14 40.96
CA PHE A 2 -12.77 4.12 40.23
C PHE A 2 -11.86 2.88 40.02
N ASN A 3 -12.24 1.72 40.55
CA ASN A 3 -11.50 0.47 40.33
C ASN A 3 -12.28 -0.39 39.31
N PRO A 4 -11.82 -0.48 38.05
CA PRO A 4 -12.53 -1.19 37.00
C PRO A 4 -12.64 -2.70 37.28
N PHE A 5 -11.69 -3.29 38.01
CA PHE A 5 -11.69 -4.71 38.34
C PHE A 5 -12.79 -5.07 39.36
N LYS A 6 -12.99 -4.23 40.40
CA LYS A 6 -14.09 -4.42 41.37
C LYS A 6 -15.47 -4.30 40.73
N LEU A 7 -15.61 -3.43 39.71
CA LEU A 7 -16.86 -3.29 38.96
C LEU A 7 -17.12 -4.55 38.12
N LEU A 8 -16.09 -5.05 37.44
CA LEU A 8 -16.16 -6.28 36.65
C LEU A 8 -16.56 -7.48 37.52
N ASP A 9 -15.93 -7.68 38.67
CA ASP A 9 -16.26 -8.77 39.61
C ASP A 9 -17.71 -8.72 40.07
N LYS A 10 -18.23 -7.52 40.38
CA LYS A 10 -19.63 -7.32 40.74
C LYS A 10 -20.58 -7.70 39.61
N LEU A 11 -20.24 -7.34 38.37
CA LEU A 11 -21.03 -7.68 37.19
C LEU A 11 -21.03 -9.18 36.92
N ILE A 12 -19.88 -9.84 37.05
CA ILE A 12 -19.73 -11.29 36.86
C ILE A 12 -20.56 -12.05 37.92
N LYS A 13 -20.43 -11.68 39.21
CA LYS A 13 -21.23 -12.30 40.28
C LYS A 13 -22.73 -12.10 40.08
N TRP A 14 -23.14 -10.87 39.79
CA TRP A 14 -24.55 -10.57 39.51
C TRP A 14 -25.09 -11.40 38.35
N TYR A 15 -24.31 -11.53 37.27
CA TYR A 15 -24.68 -12.34 36.11
C TYR A 15 -24.72 -13.84 36.42
N SER A 16 -23.78 -14.35 37.24
CA SER A 16 -23.76 -15.76 37.63
C SER A 16 -24.87 -16.14 38.60
N GLU A 17 -25.28 -15.24 39.49
CA GLU A 17 -26.25 -15.55 40.54
C GLU A 17 -27.70 -15.28 40.11
N LYS A 18 -27.95 -14.24 39.31
CA LYS A 18 -29.33 -13.81 38.99
C LYS A 18 -29.92 -14.38 37.70
N TYR A 19 -29.11 -14.84 36.75
CA TYR A 19 -29.59 -15.31 35.45
C TYR A 19 -29.73 -16.83 35.37
N SER A 20 -30.79 -17.30 34.72
CA SER A 20 -31.03 -18.73 34.49
C SER A 20 -29.97 -19.34 33.55
N ARG A 21 -29.76 -20.66 33.65
CA ARG A 21 -28.80 -21.40 32.79
C ARG A 21 -29.09 -21.20 31.29
N LYS A 22 -30.37 -21.17 30.89
CA LYS A 22 -30.79 -20.91 29.50
C LYS A 22 -30.40 -19.50 29.05
N ALA A 23 -30.63 -18.49 29.88
CA ALA A 23 -30.25 -17.12 29.56
C ALA A 23 -28.72 -16.99 29.38
N LYS A 24 -27.94 -17.65 30.25
CA LYS A 24 -26.46 -17.67 30.13
C LYS A 24 -25.97 -18.25 28.81
N ILE A 25 -26.55 -19.37 28.39
CA ILE A 25 -26.22 -20.01 27.11
C ILE A 25 -26.56 -19.07 25.94
N ILE A 26 -27.75 -18.47 25.95
CA ILE A 26 -28.17 -17.53 24.89
C ILE A 26 -27.24 -16.33 24.81
N THR A 27 -26.89 -15.70 25.93
CA THR A 27 -25.96 -14.56 25.93
C THR A 27 -24.57 -14.97 25.46
N ALA A 28 -24.07 -16.13 25.88
CA ALA A 28 -22.76 -16.62 25.44
C ALA A 28 -22.73 -16.86 23.92
N ILE A 29 -23.79 -17.47 23.37
CA ILE A 29 -23.96 -17.66 21.93
C ILE A 29 -24.05 -16.31 21.21
N ALA A 30 -24.86 -15.38 21.71
CA ALA A 30 -24.99 -14.04 21.13
C ALA A 30 -23.65 -13.28 21.13
N PHE A 31 -22.90 -13.36 22.23
CA PHE A 31 -21.57 -12.75 22.33
C PHE A 31 -20.57 -13.42 21.38
N LEU A 32 -20.61 -14.74 21.23
CA LEU A 32 -19.80 -15.45 20.24
C LEU A 32 -20.12 -14.98 18.81
N PHE A 33 -21.40 -14.90 18.43
CA PHE A 33 -21.80 -14.37 17.12
C PHE A 33 -21.38 -12.91 16.93
N PHE A 34 -21.46 -12.09 17.97
CA PHE A 34 -20.98 -10.71 17.94
C PHE A 34 -19.46 -10.66 17.68
N LEU A 35 -18.66 -11.46 18.37
CA LEU A 35 -17.21 -11.53 18.16
C LEU A 35 -16.86 -12.00 16.75
N ILE A 36 -17.57 -13.01 16.24
CA ILE A 36 -17.40 -13.49 14.86
C ILE A 36 -17.74 -12.36 13.87
N GLY A 37 -18.89 -11.69 14.05
CA GLY A 37 -19.31 -10.58 13.21
C GLY A 37 -18.30 -9.43 13.21
N ALA A 38 -17.84 -9.02 14.40
CA ALA A 38 -16.81 -8.00 14.55
C ALA A 38 -15.49 -8.41 13.88
N GLY A 39 -15.09 -9.68 14.01
CA GLY A 39 -13.91 -10.24 13.35
C GLY A 39 -14.00 -10.20 11.83
N LEU A 40 -15.15 -10.60 11.27
CA LEU A 40 -15.39 -10.58 9.81
C LEU A 40 -15.39 -9.15 9.26
N VAL A 41 -16.05 -8.21 9.96
CA VAL A 41 -16.06 -6.79 9.58
C VAL A 41 -14.65 -6.21 9.64
N GLY A 42 -13.91 -6.46 10.73
CA GLY A 42 -12.53 -6.02 10.89
C GLY A 42 -11.61 -6.57 9.80
N TYR A 43 -11.76 -7.86 9.45
CA TYR A 43 -11.05 -8.48 8.35
C TYR A 43 -11.35 -7.76 7.01
N LYS A 44 -12.63 -7.54 6.70
CA LYS A 44 -13.04 -6.87 5.45
C LYS A 44 -12.53 -5.43 5.36
N ILE A 45 -12.54 -4.68 6.47
CA ILE A 45 -11.97 -3.33 6.51
C ILE A 45 -10.47 -3.39 6.26
N ASN A 46 -9.74 -4.27 6.95
CA ASN A 46 -8.29 -4.39 6.73
C ASN A 46 -7.97 -4.83 5.29
N ASP A 47 -8.72 -5.81 4.75
CA ASP A 47 -8.56 -6.28 3.39
C ASP A 47 -8.78 -5.16 2.36
N TYR A 48 -9.83 -4.35 2.53
CA TYR A 48 -10.06 -3.16 1.69
C TYR A 48 -8.86 -2.20 1.73
N PHE A 49 -8.39 -1.83 2.92
CA PHE A 49 -7.25 -0.91 3.02
C PHE A 49 -5.95 -1.51 2.51
N GLU A 50 -5.70 -2.81 2.67
CA GLU A 50 -4.44 -3.43 2.26
C GLU A 50 -4.41 -3.80 0.77
N ASN A 51 -5.52 -4.27 0.22
CA ASN A 51 -5.58 -4.99 -1.05
C ASN A 51 -6.49 -4.33 -2.11
N ASP A 52 -7.28 -3.32 -1.76
CA ASP A 52 -8.16 -2.62 -2.71
C ASP A 52 -7.59 -1.23 -3.10
N PRO A 53 -7.29 -0.96 -4.38
CA PRO A 53 -6.80 0.34 -4.84
C PRO A 53 -7.79 1.48 -4.56
N ASN A 54 -9.09 1.19 -4.46
CA ASN A 54 -10.11 2.19 -4.13
C ASN A 54 -9.91 2.78 -2.72
N ALA A 55 -9.24 2.07 -1.81
CA ALA A 55 -8.93 2.60 -0.48
C ALA A 55 -8.04 3.84 -0.54
N CYS A 56 -7.14 3.92 -1.53
CA CYS A 56 -6.32 5.10 -1.75
C CYS A 56 -7.16 6.28 -2.30
N MET A 57 -8.19 6.00 -3.09
CA MET A 57 -9.09 7.04 -3.63
C MET A 57 -9.96 7.69 -2.55
N PHE A 58 -10.15 7.04 -1.39
CA PHE A 58 -10.86 7.62 -0.25
C PHE A 58 -10.22 8.94 0.22
N CYS A 59 -8.91 9.09 0.02
CA CYS A 59 -8.20 10.35 0.25
C CYS A 59 -7.99 11.07 -1.09
N HIS A 60 -8.53 12.29 -1.22
CA HIS A 60 -8.45 13.07 -2.47
C HIS A 60 -7.02 13.32 -2.98
N VAL A 61 -6.03 13.30 -2.08
CA VAL A 61 -4.60 13.45 -2.39
C VAL A 61 -4.11 12.43 -3.41
N HIS A 62 -4.73 11.25 -3.50
CA HIS A 62 -4.29 10.17 -4.38
C HIS A 62 -5.08 10.06 -5.69
N TYR A 63 -6.00 10.98 -5.99
CA TYR A 63 -6.90 10.86 -7.13
C TYR A 63 -6.16 10.79 -8.48
N ASP A 64 -5.29 11.75 -8.77
CA ASP A 64 -4.57 11.80 -10.05
C ASP A 64 -3.60 10.62 -10.20
N ALA A 65 -2.93 10.24 -9.11
CA ALA A 65 -2.08 9.06 -9.05
C ALA A 65 -2.85 7.77 -9.39
N ASN A 66 -4.04 7.59 -8.81
CA ASN A 66 -4.90 6.44 -9.10
C ASN A 66 -5.39 6.46 -10.55
N LYS A 67 -5.75 7.63 -11.08
CA LYS A 67 -6.20 7.77 -12.47
C LYS A 67 -5.11 7.44 -13.48
N ALA A 68 -3.87 7.84 -13.21
CA ALA A 68 -2.71 7.46 -14.01
C ALA A 68 -2.41 5.97 -13.89
N TRP A 69 -2.36 5.44 -12.66
CA TRP A 69 -2.16 4.02 -12.38
C TRP A 69 -3.17 3.13 -13.10
N ALA A 70 -4.46 3.47 -13.05
CA ALA A 70 -5.55 2.70 -13.66
C ALA A 70 -5.40 2.55 -15.19
N LYS A 71 -4.73 3.51 -15.84
CA LYS A 71 -4.44 3.50 -17.28
C LYS A 71 -3.08 2.88 -17.63
N SER A 72 -2.23 2.65 -16.62
CA SER A 72 -0.89 2.13 -16.79
C SER A 72 -0.87 0.62 -16.97
N LYS A 73 0.27 0.08 -17.39
CA LYS A 73 0.54 -1.36 -17.40
C LYS A 73 0.59 -1.98 -16.00
N HIS A 74 0.72 -1.15 -14.96
CA HIS A 74 0.78 -1.57 -13.56
C HIS A 74 -0.60 -1.58 -12.88
N ASN A 75 -1.70 -1.38 -13.61
CA ASN A 75 -3.06 -1.38 -13.04
C ASN A 75 -3.49 -2.72 -12.41
N MET A 76 -2.73 -3.78 -12.62
CA MET A 76 -2.88 -5.09 -11.98
C MET A 76 -2.04 -5.26 -10.69
N VAL A 77 -1.13 -4.32 -10.42
CA VAL A 77 -0.27 -4.30 -9.24
C VAL A 77 -0.93 -3.43 -8.17
N ASN A 78 -1.11 -3.97 -6.97
CA ASN A 78 -1.70 -3.22 -5.87
C ASN A 78 -0.76 -2.06 -5.44
N CYS A 79 -1.34 -0.91 -5.09
CA CYS A 79 -0.58 0.28 -4.69
C CYS A 79 0.44 -0.02 -3.59
N HIS A 80 0.09 -0.85 -2.61
CA HIS A 80 0.94 -1.21 -1.48
C HIS A 80 2.12 -2.10 -1.84
N GLU A 81 2.15 -2.75 -3.00
CA GLU A 81 3.34 -3.51 -3.43
C GLU A 81 4.50 -2.59 -3.81
N CYS A 82 4.19 -1.35 -4.18
CA CYS A 82 5.17 -0.30 -4.40
C CYS A 82 5.25 0.65 -3.19
N HIS A 83 4.11 0.96 -2.57
CA HIS A 83 3.99 1.92 -1.47
C HIS A 83 3.77 1.23 -0.13
N HIS A 84 4.84 0.67 0.43
CA HIS A 84 4.79 0.08 1.77
C HIS A 84 4.84 1.18 2.84
N SER A 85 3.70 1.45 3.47
CA SER A 85 3.64 2.28 4.69
C SER A 85 3.53 1.40 5.93
N SER A 86 4.18 1.81 7.02
CA SER A 86 4.05 1.07 8.28
C SER A 86 2.60 1.15 8.78
N LYS A 87 2.16 0.15 9.55
CA LYS A 87 0.81 0.17 10.18
C LYS A 87 0.63 1.41 11.06
N LYS A 88 1.69 1.83 11.76
CA LYS A 88 1.71 3.06 12.56
C LYS A 88 1.45 4.29 11.69
N ASP A 89 2.16 4.43 10.58
CA ASP A 89 2.01 5.60 9.70
C ASP A 89 0.61 5.67 9.10
N ARG A 90 0.02 4.52 8.73
CA ARG A 90 -1.36 4.43 8.25
C ARG A 90 -2.37 4.88 9.30
N VAL A 91 -2.23 4.42 10.54
CA VAL A 91 -3.11 4.85 11.65
C VAL A 91 -2.96 6.34 11.92
N VAL A 92 -1.73 6.87 11.90
CA VAL A 92 -1.47 8.30 12.08
C VAL A 92 -2.10 9.11 10.95
N GLN A 93 -1.97 8.65 9.70
CA GLN A 93 -2.57 9.32 8.54
C GLN A 93 -4.10 9.30 8.61
N LEU A 94 -4.69 8.15 8.95
CA LEU A 94 -6.14 8.02 9.13
C LEU A 94 -6.64 8.95 10.23
N TYR A 95 -5.98 8.97 11.40
CA TYR A 95 -6.32 9.86 12.51
C TYR A 95 -6.24 11.35 12.11
N ARG A 96 -5.17 11.75 11.43
CA ARG A 96 -5.01 13.12 10.93
C ARG A 96 -6.14 13.50 9.97
N PHE A 97 -6.53 12.60 9.09
CA PHE A 97 -7.61 12.83 8.14
C PHE A 97 -8.99 12.89 8.84
N THR A 98 -9.35 11.88 9.63
CA THR A 98 -10.72 11.73 10.17
C THR A 98 -10.97 12.57 11.42
N VAL A 99 -9.95 12.74 12.28
CA VAL A 99 -10.09 13.43 13.56
C VAL A 99 -9.59 14.87 13.48
N LEU A 100 -8.41 15.09 12.88
CA LEU A 100 -7.84 16.44 12.77
C LEU A 100 -8.31 17.20 11.52
N GLY A 101 -9.03 16.53 10.61
CA GLY A 101 -9.51 17.15 9.37
C GLY A 101 -8.40 17.59 8.42
N GLN A 102 -7.21 17.00 8.53
CA GLN A 102 -6.09 17.35 7.67
C GLN A 102 -6.39 16.95 6.22
N LYS A 103 -6.49 17.95 5.33
CA LYS A 103 -6.83 17.73 3.92
C LYS A 103 -5.60 17.59 3.04
N THR A 104 -4.51 18.30 3.34
CA THR A 104 -3.31 18.28 2.51
C THR A 104 -2.20 17.48 3.17
N VAL A 105 -1.31 16.92 2.36
CA VAL A 105 -0.04 16.36 2.81
C VAL A 105 1.08 17.08 2.08
N GLU A 106 2.22 17.25 2.74
CA GLU A 106 3.39 17.80 2.09
C GLU A 106 3.73 16.97 0.85
N PRO A 107 3.94 17.62 -0.31
CA PRO A 107 4.34 16.92 -1.50
C PRO A 107 5.63 16.14 -1.24
N ARG A 108 5.66 14.86 -1.60
CA ARG A 108 6.84 14.00 -1.39
C ARG A 108 7.83 14.06 -2.56
N HIS A 109 7.74 15.11 -3.39
CA HIS A 109 8.61 15.31 -4.56
C HIS A 109 10.10 15.31 -4.15
N GLY A 110 10.94 14.69 -4.98
CA GLY A 110 12.40 14.65 -4.76
C GLY A 110 12.89 13.58 -3.77
N LYS A 111 12.00 12.85 -3.09
CA LYS A 111 12.35 11.68 -2.27
C LYS A 111 12.16 10.40 -3.09
N ILE A 112 12.98 9.39 -2.82
CA ILE A 112 12.74 8.03 -3.32
C ILE A 112 11.57 7.48 -2.50
N ILE A 113 10.36 7.57 -3.07
CA ILE A 113 9.13 7.06 -2.43
C ILE A 113 9.00 5.56 -2.66
N VAL A 114 9.45 5.09 -3.84
CA VAL A 114 9.45 3.69 -4.25
C VAL A 114 10.89 3.35 -4.65
N PRO A 115 11.61 2.55 -3.85
CA PRO A 115 12.99 2.18 -4.17
C PRO A 115 13.05 1.16 -5.31
N TRP A 116 14.14 1.22 -6.10
CA TRP A 116 14.41 0.26 -7.19
C TRP A 116 14.29 -1.21 -6.77
N ALA A 117 14.59 -1.51 -5.50
CA ALA A 117 14.53 -2.86 -4.93
C ALA A 117 13.15 -3.51 -5.03
N LEU A 118 12.08 -2.72 -5.16
CA LEU A 118 10.74 -3.25 -5.41
C LEU A 118 10.50 -3.58 -6.88
N CYS A 119 11.07 -2.80 -7.80
CA CYS A 119 10.95 -3.01 -9.24
C CYS A 119 11.59 -4.33 -9.68
N ILE A 120 12.77 -4.65 -9.13
CA ILE A 120 13.54 -5.82 -9.53
C ILE A 120 12.91 -7.16 -9.12
N LYS A 121 12.04 -7.16 -8.11
CA LYS A 121 11.30 -8.37 -7.71
C LYS A 121 10.46 -8.92 -8.85
N CYS A 122 9.89 -8.05 -9.69
CA CYS A 122 9.10 -8.45 -10.84
C CYS A 122 9.93 -8.44 -12.13
N HIS A 123 10.74 -7.40 -12.33
CA HIS A 123 11.43 -7.17 -13.61
C HIS A 123 12.82 -7.83 -13.73
N TRP A 124 13.38 -8.37 -12.64
CA TRP A 124 14.70 -9.02 -12.67
C TRP A 124 14.65 -10.46 -12.13
N GLU A 125 14.09 -10.62 -10.93
CA GLU A 125 14.00 -11.89 -10.20
C GLU A 125 12.85 -12.78 -10.71
N THR A 126 11.90 -12.19 -11.45
CA THR A 126 10.60 -12.77 -11.86
C THR A 126 9.63 -12.98 -10.69
N ASN A 127 8.33 -12.81 -10.95
CA ASN A 127 7.28 -12.97 -9.94
C ASN A 127 6.12 -13.77 -10.54
N GLU A 128 5.81 -14.93 -9.98
CA GLU A 128 4.73 -15.81 -10.46
C GLU A 128 3.35 -15.12 -10.47
N LYS A 129 3.13 -14.14 -9.59
CA LYS A 129 1.89 -13.34 -9.56
C LYS A 129 1.76 -12.44 -10.80
N TYR A 130 2.88 -12.09 -11.43
CA TYR A 130 2.97 -11.16 -12.56
C TYR A 130 3.81 -11.75 -13.70
N PRO A 131 3.34 -12.82 -14.37
CA PRO A 131 4.10 -13.48 -15.42
C PRO A 131 4.33 -12.60 -16.65
N GLU A 132 3.47 -11.60 -16.87
CA GLU A 132 3.56 -10.63 -17.97
C GLU A 132 4.60 -9.53 -17.72
N ALA A 133 5.23 -9.49 -16.53
CA ALA A 133 6.26 -8.51 -16.24
C ALA A 133 7.51 -8.79 -17.10
N HIS A 134 7.88 -7.82 -17.95
CA HIS A 134 9.04 -7.98 -18.81
C HIS A 134 10.33 -8.12 -17.99
N ASN A 135 11.14 -9.13 -18.33
CA ASN A 135 12.39 -9.38 -17.66
C ASN A 135 13.53 -8.60 -18.30
N ILE A 136 14.11 -7.66 -17.56
CA ILE A 136 15.18 -6.78 -18.02
C ILE A 136 16.58 -7.29 -17.67
N ASN A 137 16.72 -8.49 -17.09
CA ASN A 137 18.00 -9.00 -16.58
C ASN A 137 19.05 -9.27 -17.67
N ARG A 138 18.63 -9.33 -18.94
CA ARG A 138 19.52 -9.46 -20.12
C ARG A 138 19.86 -8.12 -20.76
N SER A 139 19.27 -7.02 -20.32
CA SER A 139 19.54 -5.70 -20.88
C SER A 139 20.86 -5.16 -20.35
N ALA A 140 21.84 -5.01 -21.24
CA ALA A 140 23.15 -4.45 -20.91
C ALA A 140 23.05 -3.02 -20.37
N TYR A 141 22.09 -2.23 -20.87
CA TYR A 141 21.86 -0.87 -20.40
C TYR A 141 21.25 -0.83 -19.00
N HIS A 142 20.26 -1.69 -18.70
CA HIS A 142 19.74 -1.78 -17.34
C HIS A 142 20.82 -2.24 -16.37
N ALA A 143 21.63 -3.25 -16.73
CA ALA A 143 22.71 -3.73 -15.89
C ALA A 143 23.75 -2.63 -15.58
N LYS A 144 24.17 -1.86 -16.59
CA LYS A 144 25.10 -0.74 -16.39
C LYS A 144 24.50 0.34 -15.48
N HIS A 145 23.33 0.85 -15.82
CA HIS A 145 22.76 1.99 -15.08
C HIS A 145 22.35 1.61 -13.66
N MET A 146 21.88 0.39 -13.43
CA MET A 146 21.44 -0.05 -12.12
C MET A 146 22.61 -0.49 -11.22
N PHE A 147 23.53 -1.34 -11.70
CA PHE A 147 24.58 -1.92 -10.85
C PHE A 147 25.88 -1.13 -10.85
N THR A 148 26.23 -0.50 -11.97
CA THR A 148 27.49 0.27 -12.07
C THR A 148 27.26 1.72 -11.68
N GLU A 149 26.27 2.37 -12.29
CA GLU A 149 25.99 3.79 -12.08
C GLU A 149 25.01 4.06 -10.94
N GLN A 150 24.38 3.02 -10.38
CA GLN A 150 23.45 3.10 -9.25
C GLN A 150 22.29 4.09 -9.46
N VAL A 151 21.78 4.18 -10.69
CA VAL A 151 20.65 5.02 -11.06
C VAL A 151 19.34 4.33 -10.68
N GLU A 152 18.51 5.01 -9.89
CA GLU A 152 17.17 4.55 -9.53
C GLU A 152 16.29 4.35 -10.77
N CYS A 153 15.51 3.27 -10.81
CA CYS A 153 14.57 2.97 -11.91
C CYS A 153 13.61 4.14 -12.18
N SER A 154 13.16 4.81 -11.10
CA SER A 154 12.26 5.96 -11.17
C SER A 154 12.87 7.22 -11.81
N LYS A 155 14.19 7.27 -12.03
CA LYS A 155 14.81 8.39 -12.77
C LYS A 155 14.51 8.33 -14.27
N CYS A 156 14.36 7.12 -14.81
CA CYS A 156 14.00 6.90 -16.22
C CYS A 156 12.50 6.58 -16.37
N HIS A 157 11.92 5.78 -15.48
CA HIS A 157 10.53 5.36 -15.56
C HIS A 157 9.57 6.23 -14.71
N GLY A 158 10.04 7.19 -13.93
CA GLY A 158 9.20 7.91 -12.95
C GLY A 158 8.75 9.31 -13.35
N TYR A 159 9.04 9.78 -14.56
CA TYR A 159 8.75 11.16 -14.97
C TYR A 159 7.25 11.47 -15.01
N LYS A 160 6.46 10.61 -15.65
CA LYS A 160 5.01 10.58 -15.46
C LYS A 160 4.72 9.57 -14.37
N ILE A 161 4.52 10.09 -13.16
CA ILE A 161 4.27 9.29 -11.97
C ILE A 161 3.07 8.36 -12.26
N HIS A 162 3.27 7.07 -12.02
CA HIS A 162 2.29 6.00 -12.25
C HIS A 162 1.96 5.67 -13.72
N GLU A 163 2.68 6.18 -14.72
CA GLU A 163 2.60 5.69 -16.12
C GLU A 163 3.75 4.74 -16.49
N PHE A 164 4.94 4.94 -15.91
CA PHE A 164 6.12 4.06 -16.00
C PHE A 164 6.74 3.83 -17.39
N LEU A 165 6.42 4.66 -18.37
CA LEU A 165 7.01 4.58 -19.71
C LEU A 165 8.31 5.39 -19.79
N PRO A 166 9.43 4.78 -20.24
CA PRO A 166 10.63 5.53 -20.54
C PRO A 166 10.43 6.33 -21.84
N GLU A 167 11.10 7.47 -21.92
CA GLU A 167 11.15 8.34 -23.10
C GLU A 167 12.61 8.65 -23.42
N GLU A 168 12.97 8.74 -24.70
CA GLU A 168 14.35 8.98 -25.16
C GLU A 168 14.99 10.23 -24.52
N ARG A 169 14.18 11.23 -24.19
CA ARG A 169 14.63 12.45 -23.49
C ARG A 169 15.32 12.18 -22.15
N PHE A 170 15.09 11.05 -21.49
CA PHE A 170 15.76 10.76 -20.22
C PHE A 170 17.25 10.53 -20.42
N CYS A 171 17.62 9.94 -21.56
CA CYS A 171 19.00 9.69 -21.90
C CYS A 171 19.77 11.02 -21.98
N THR A 172 19.17 12.07 -22.56
CA THR A 172 19.84 13.37 -22.73
C THR A 172 19.94 14.20 -21.46
N MET A 173 19.18 13.88 -20.40
CA MET A 173 19.32 14.56 -19.09
C MET A 173 20.71 14.34 -18.49
N CYS A 174 21.28 13.14 -18.67
CA CYS A 174 22.61 12.77 -18.18
C CYS A 174 23.66 12.75 -19.30
N HIS A 175 23.27 12.42 -20.53
CA HIS A 175 24.16 12.38 -21.70
C HIS A 175 24.00 13.61 -22.59
N GLN A 176 24.20 14.79 -22.00
CA GLN A 176 24.09 16.07 -22.72
C GLN A 176 25.08 16.11 -23.89
N GLY A 177 24.62 16.56 -25.05
CA GLY A 177 25.43 16.65 -26.27
C GLY A 177 25.77 15.32 -26.94
N ARG A 178 25.10 14.22 -26.56
CA ARG A 178 25.23 12.91 -27.23
C ARG A 178 23.96 12.57 -28.01
N GLU A 179 24.14 11.89 -29.15
CA GLU A 179 23.04 11.26 -29.87
C GLU A 179 22.66 9.96 -29.14
N VAL A 180 21.36 9.80 -28.86
CA VAL A 180 20.81 8.68 -28.09
C VAL A 180 19.72 8.03 -28.93
N HIS A 181 19.87 6.74 -29.24
CA HIS A 181 19.06 6.07 -30.25
C HIS A 181 17.90 5.26 -29.66
N GLY A 182 17.63 5.40 -28.35
CA GLY A 182 16.54 4.70 -27.65
C GLY A 182 16.58 3.16 -27.74
N THR A 183 17.68 2.58 -28.22
CA THR A 183 17.75 1.16 -28.60
C THR A 183 17.82 0.29 -27.35
N GLY A 184 16.96 -0.73 -27.22
CA GLY A 184 16.90 -1.58 -26.03
C GLY A 184 16.13 -0.98 -24.85
N MET A 185 15.22 -0.04 -25.12
CA MET A 185 14.24 0.49 -24.16
C MET A 185 12.92 -0.33 -24.11
N GLU A 186 12.85 -1.41 -24.88
CA GLU A 186 11.74 -2.39 -24.84
C GLU A 186 11.74 -3.27 -23.58
#